data_AF-A0A7V9C617-F1
#
_entry.id   AF-A0A7V9C617-F1
#
_cell.length_a   1.000
_cell.length_b   1.000
_cell.length_c   1.000
_cell.angle_alpha   90.00
_cell.angle_beta   90.00
_cell.angle_gamma   90.00
#
_symmetry.space_group_name_H-M   'P 1'
#
loop_
_entity.id
_entity.type
_entity.pdbx_description
1 polymer ?
#
loop_
_entity_poly.entity_id
_entity_poly.type
_entity_poly.pdbx_seq_one_letter_code
_entity_poly.pdbx_strand_id
1 'polypeptide(L)'
;MKTLFAILIIAVSTCILIAQSIPQKIYNTEKTFEKMVAEKGLNQGFIEFLSPTGIMFLPEAVNGREAWKLRPASTAALTWNPVWIDVSANGALAYSIGNSIYRPKGAADTNEIYGHYLTVWARQLNGEYLAALDIGINHEKPALIETSWKFPKIVRLEEKEKKASAGDSSIGFFQTAEMMSLSKAYKMFLAEDAYVLRDGKQPFAGRKTALSFLERERSRVKFAKRKSFIETSDLAYLHSTYSLADKNGVETEKGNFVQIWKLQNGKWMIAADVFLAIPGKTK
;
A
#
# COMPACT_ATOMS: atom_id res chain seq x y z
N MET A 1 -64.82 -33.85 -29.30
CA MET A 1 -63.81 -32.87 -29.73
C MET A 1 -63.11 -32.35 -28.48
N LYS A 2 -61.82 -32.66 -28.28
CA LYS A 2 -61.00 -32.22 -27.14
C LYS A 2 -60.06 -31.11 -27.62
N THR A 3 -60.20 -29.91 -27.09
CA THR A 3 -59.25 -28.82 -27.30
C THR A 3 -58.25 -28.78 -26.16
N LEU A 4 -56.97 -28.98 -26.49
CA LEU A 4 -55.82 -28.97 -25.60
C LEU A 4 -55.46 -27.52 -25.24
N PHE A 5 -55.33 -27.20 -23.95
CA PHE A 5 -54.68 -25.97 -23.49
C PHE A 5 -53.17 -26.22 -23.37
N ALA A 6 -52.37 -25.48 -24.14
CA ALA A 6 -50.92 -25.46 -23.99
C ALA A 6 -50.54 -24.44 -22.91
N ILE A 7 -49.92 -24.91 -21.82
CA ILE A 7 -49.36 -24.05 -20.77
C ILE A 7 -47.90 -23.78 -21.13
N LEU A 8 -47.58 -22.51 -21.39
CA LEU A 8 -46.23 -22.02 -21.62
C LEU A 8 -45.54 -21.80 -20.27
N ILE A 9 -44.56 -22.64 -19.93
CA ILE A 9 -43.72 -22.49 -18.73
C ILE A 9 -42.57 -21.54 -19.05
N ILE A 10 -42.60 -20.33 -18.50
CA ILE A 10 -41.49 -19.37 -18.56
C ILE A 10 -40.52 -19.72 -17.43
N ALA A 11 -39.38 -20.29 -17.76
CA ALA A 11 -38.29 -20.53 -16.81
C ALA A 11 -37.56 -19.21 -16.52
N VAL A 12 -37.78 -18.65 -15.33
CA VAL A 12 -37.00 -17.50 -14.83
C VAL A 12 -35.69 -18.03 -14.28
N SER A 13 -34.62 -17.96 -15.08
CA SER A 13 -33.25 -18.19 -14.60
C SER A 13 -32.81 -17.00 -13.74
N THR A 14 -32.92 -17.13 -12.42
CA THR A 14 -32.26 -16.24 -11.47
C THR A 14 -30.75 -16.50 -11.50
N CYS A 15 -30.03 -15.72 -12.31
CA CYS A 15 -28.58 -15.65 -12.25
C CYS A 15 -28.19 -14.94 -10.95
N ILE A 16 -27.89 -15.72 -9.89
CA ILE A 16 -27.34 -15.19 -8.64
C ILE A 16 -25.89 -14.78 -8.94
N LEU A 17 -25.69 -13.50 -9.28
CA LEU A 17 -24.36 -12.88 -9.29
C LEU A 17 -23.87 -12.86 -7.84
N ILE A 18 -22.99 -13.80 -7.46
CA ILE A 18 -22.27 -13.72 -6.20
C ILE A 18 -21.36 -12.51 -6.29
N ALA A 19 -21.70 -11.43 -5.58
CA ALA A 19 -20.85 -10.26 -5.49
C ALA A 19 -19.51 -10.66 -4.85
N GLN A 20 -18.42 -10.46 -5.60
CA GLN A 20 -17.07 -10.70 -5.12
C GLN A 20 -16.78 -9.82 -3.90
N SER A 21 -16.12 -10.37 -2.87
CA SER A 21 -15.69 -9.56 -1.73
C SER A 21 -14.72 -8.47 -2.19
N ILE A 22 -14.76 -7.28 -1.54
CA ILE A 22 -13.91 -6.16 -1.96
C ILE A 22 -12.41 -6.52 -1.94
N PRO A 23 -11.86 -7.24 -0.93
CA PRO A 23 -10.46 -7.68 -0.99
C PRO A 23 -10.13 -8.52 -2.22
N GLN A 24 -11.03 -9.42 -2.61
CA GLN A 24 -10.87 -10.23 -3.82
C GLN A 24 -10.95 -9.33 -5.08
N LYS A 25 -11.78 -8.27 -5.08
CA LYS A 25 -11.80 -7.28 -6.17
C LYS A 25 -10.46 -6.56 -6.30
N ILE A 26 -9.86 -6.11 -5.19
CA ILE A 26 -8.51 -5.50 -5.20
C ILE A 26 -7.46 -6.47 -5.75
N TYR A 27 -7.50 -7.75 -5.33
CA TYR A 27 -6.61 -8.77 -5.89
C TYR A 27 -6.77 -8.90 -7.41
N ASN A 28 -8.00 -8.90 -7.92
CA ASN A 28 -8.24 -8.95 -9.36
C ASN A 28 -7.78 -7.68 -10.08
N THR A 29 -7.94 -6.50 -9.47
CA THR A 29 -7.42 -5.23 -10.00
C THR A 29 -5.90 -5.30 -10.12
N GLU A 30 -5.20 -5.80 -9.10
CA GLU A 30 -3.75 -6.03 -9.12
C GLU A 30 -3.32 -6.96 -10.26
N LYS A 31 -4.03 -8.08 -10.46
CA LYS A 31 -3.72 -9.02 -11.55
C LYS A 31 -4.04 -8.46 -12.93
N THR A 32 -5.06 -7.62 -13.04
CA THR A 32 -5.36 -6.91 -14.29
C THR A 32 -4.28 -5.87 -14.58
N PHE A 33 -3.79 -5.17 -13.56
CA PHE A 33 -2.69 -4.22 -13.68
C PHE A 33 -1.39 -4.92 -14.11
N GLU A 34 -1.03 -6.04 -13.46
CA GLU A 34 0.13 -6.85 -13.82
C GLU A 34 0.07 -7.31 -15.28
N LYS A 35 -1.10 -7.82 -15.70
CA LYS A 35 -1.35 -8.22 -17.08
C LYS A 35 -1.20 -7.04 -18.06
N MET A 36 -1.72 -5.86 -17.72
CA MET A 36 -1.59 -4.67 -18.55
C MET A 36 -0.12 -4.27 -18.73
N VAL A 37 0.68 -4.32 -17.67
CA VAL A 37 2.12 -4.06 -17.75
C VAL A 37 2.83 -5.10 -18.61
N ALA A 38 2.46 -6.39 -18.50
CA ALA A 38 3.03 -7.44 -19.33
C ALA A 38 2.69 -7.28 -20.83
N GLU A 39 1.48 -6.85 -21.15
CA GLU A 39 1.00 -6.74 -22.54
C GLU A 39 1.33 -5.41 -23.22
N LYS A 40 1.32 -4.30 -22.46
CA LYS A 40 1.45 -2.93 -22.98
C LYS A 40 2.67 -2.17 -22.46
N GLY A 41 3.45 -2.79 -21.57
CA GLY A 41 4.62 -2.18 -20.96
C GLY A 41 4.29 -1.29 -19.76
N LEU A 42 5.35 -0.89 -19.05
CA LEU A 42 5.26 -0.12 -17.80
C LEU A 42 4.48 1.19 -17.97
N ASN A 43 4.81 2.00 -18.97
CA ASN A 43 4.22 3.32 -19.12
C ASN A 43 2.70 3.24 -19.25
N GLN A 44 2.18 2.43 -20.17
CA GLN A 44 0.74 2.31 -20.37
C GLN A 44 0.04 1.72 -19.13
N GLY A 45 0.60 0.66 -18.55
CA GLY A 45 0.02 0.04 -17.35
C GLY A 45 -0.10 1.04 -16.19
N PHE A 46 0.99 1.74 -15.84
CA PHE A 46 0.94 2.71 -14.75
C PHE A 46 0.05 3.92 -15.09
N ILE A 47 0.04 4.41 -16.33
CA ILE A 47 -0.87 5.50 -16.73
C ILE A 47 -2.33 5.08 -16.55
N GLU A 48 -2.68 3.84 -16.86
CA GLU A 48 -4.06 3.35 -16.79
C GLU A 48 -4.54 3.13 -15.36
N PHE A 49 -3.69 2.55 -14.51
CA PHE A 49 -4.06 2.14 -13.15
C PHE A 49 -3.79 3.19 -12.07
N LEU A 50 -2.97 4.22 -12.32
CA LEU A 50 -2.85 5.35 -11.40
C LEU A 50 -4.08 6.27 -11.50
N SER A 51 -4.49 6.83 -10.38
CA SER A 51 -5.51 7.88 -10.38
C SER A 51 -4.98 9.17 -11.04
N PRO A 52 -5.84 10.08 -11.53
CA PRO A 52 -5.40 11.35 -12.12
C PRO A 52 -4.44 12.15 -11.22
N THR A 53 -4.56 12.01 -9.90
CA THR A 53 -3.72 12.65 -8.89
C THR A 53 -2.83 11.65 -8.15
N GLY A 54 -2.61 10.46 -8.72
CA GLY A 54 -1.88 9.37 -8.09
C GLY A 54 -0.43 9.75 -7.85
N ILE A 55 0.07 9.47 -6.65
CA ILE A 55 1.43 9.82 -6.23
C ILE A 55 2.37 8.62 -6.38
N MET A 56 3.54 8.86 -6.97
CA MET A 56 4.67 7.91 -6.98
C MET A 56 5.93 8.61 -6.46
N PHE A 57 6.94 7.83 -6.08
CA PHE A 57 8.19 8.35 -5.49
C PHE A 57 9.38 8.05 -6.40
N LEU A 58 9.81 9.04 -7.20
CA LEU A 58 10.73 8.85 -8.33
C LEU A 58 11.77 9.99 -8.48
N PRO A 59 12.76 10.14 -7.59
CA PRO A 59 12.87 9.53 -6.26
C PRO A 59 12.05 10.29 -5.21
N GLU A 60 11.63 11.53 -5.49
CA GLU A 60 10.71 12.32 -4.65
C GLU A 60 9.25 12.11 -5.09
N ALA A 61 8.30 12.53 -4.26
CA ALA A 61 6.88 12.45 -4.58
C ALA A 61 6.54 13.28 -5.84
N VAL A 62 5.90 12.63 -6.82
CA VAL A 62 5.46 13.23 -8.09
C VAL A 62 4.07 12.73 -8.47
N ASN A 63 3.38 13.45 -9.37
CA ASN A 63 2.23 12.86 -10.06
C ASN A 63 2.73 11.73 -10.97
N GLY A 64 2.34 10.50 -10.65
CA GLY A 64 2.85 9.31 -11.33
C GLY A 64 2.39 9.21 -12.79
N ARG A 65 1.14 9.59 -13.11
CA ARG A 65 0.65 9.55 -14.50
C ARG A 65 1.43 10.50 -15.40
N GLU A 66 1.64 11.74 -14.94
CA GLU A 66 2.42 12.72 -15.70
C GLU A 66 3.88 12.29 -15.83
N ALA A 67 4.47 11.73 -14.76
CA ALA A 67 5.82 11.18 -14.82
C ALA A 67 5.95 10.04 -15.85
N TRP A 68 4.98 9.13 -15.94
CA TRP A 68 5.01 8.02 -16.90
C TRP A 68 4.72 8.44 -18.35
N LYS A 69 3.91 9.48 -18.57
CA LYS A 69 3.71 10.07 -19.90
C LYS A 69 4.99 10.66 -20.48
N LEU A 70 5.81 11.27 -19.63
CA LEU A 70 7.07 11.91 -20.03
C LEU A 70 8.24 10.93 -20.18
N ARG A 71 8.11 9.72 -19.61
CA ARG A 71 9.15 8.69 -19.72
C ARG A 71 9.14 8.07 -21.11
N PRO A 72 10.33 7.82 -21.72
CA PRO A 72 10.43 6.95 -22.88
C PRO A 72 9.86 5.56 -22.56
N ALA A 73 9.38 4.87 -23.59
CA ALA A 73 9.04 3.46 -23.45
C ALA A 73 10.27 2.65 -23.03
N SER A 74 10.07 1.69 -22.14
CA SER A 74 11.11 0.79 -21.64
C SER A 74 10.77 -0.64 -21.98
N THR A 75 11.80 -1.44 -22.31
CA THR A 75 11.67 -2.89 -22.46
C THR A 75 11.71 -3.62 -21.11
N ALA A 76 11.96 -2.91 -20.01
CA ALA A 76 12.03 -3.50 -18.69
C ALA A 76 10.72 -4.20 -18.32
N ALA A 77 10.85 -5.33 -17.61
CA ALA A 77 9.71 -6.09 -17.11
C ALA A 77 9.55 -5.91 -15.60
N LEU A 78 8.31 -5.94 -15.15
CA LEU A 78 7.94 -5.92 -13.74
C LEU A 78 6.86 -6.96 -13.51
N THR A 79 7.08 -7.84 -12.55
CA THR A 79 6.09 -8.83 -12.09
C THR A 79 5.90 -8.67 -10.59
N TRP A 80 4.68 -8.87 -10.10
CA TRP A 80 4.39 -8.71 -8.68
C TRP A 80 3.25 -9.60 -8.20
N ASN A 81 3.21 -9.81 -6.89
CA ASN A 81 2.15 -10.60 -6.29
C ASN A 81 1.72 -9.98 -4.94
N PRO A 82 0.44 -9.60 -4.79
CA PRO A 82 -0.09 -9.19 -3.49
C PRO A 82 0.07 -10.32 -2.47
N VAL A 83 0.49 -9.98 -1.25
CA VAL A 83 0.55 -10.90 -0.09
C VAL A 83 -0.36 -10.44 1.04
N TRP A 84 -0.74 -9.17 1.04
CA TRP A 84 -1.66 -8.58 1.99
C TRP A 84 -2.60 -7.60 1.29
N ILE A 85 -3.89 -7.66 1.62
CA ILE A 85 -4.90 -6.73 1.16
C ILE A 85 -5.81 -6.37 2.33
N ASP A 86 -6.07 -5.08 2.50
CA ASP A 86 -6.98 -4.58 3.51
C ASP A 86 -7.83 -3.45 2.92
N VAL A 87 -9.06 -3.32 3.38
CA VAL A 87 -10.10 -2.47 2.80
C VAL A 87 -10.82 -1.74 3.93
N SER A 88 -11.15 -0.46 3.73
CA SER A 88 -12.01 0.26 4.64
C SER A 88 -13.41 -0.35 4.72
N ALA A 89 -14.12 -0.25 5.84
CA ALA A 89 -15.45 -0.81 6.02
C ALA A 89 -16.45 -0.34 4.94
N ASN A 90 -16.32 0.90 4.47
CA ASN A 90 -17.15 1.46 3.39
C ASN A 90 -16.60 1.19 1.97
N GLY A 91 -15.47 0.50 1.84
CA GLY A 91 -14.84 0.17 0.57
C GLY A 91 -14.25 1.36 -0.21
N ALA A 92 -14.23 2.57 0.35
CA ALA A 92 -13.73 3.76 -0.36
C ALA A 92 -12.21 3.72 -0.57
N LEU A 93 -11.46 3.18 0.39
CA LEU A 93 -10.02 2.95 0.28
C LEU A 93 -9.70 1.47 0.49
N ALA A 94 -8.62 1.04 -0.14
CA ALA A 94 -7.93 -0.20 0.18
C ALA A 94 -6.43 0.01 0.10
N TYR A 95 -5.64 -0.91 0.64
CA TYR A 95 -4.23 -0.99 0.34
C TYR A 95 -3.81 -2.43 0.12
N SER A 96 -2.80 -2.62 -0.72
CA SER A 96 -2.14 -3.89 -0.96
C SER A 96 -0.65 -3.76 -0.69
N ILE A 97 -0.06 -4.85 -0.21
CA ILE A 97 1.39 -5.02 -0.07
C ILE A 97 1.74 -6.33 -0.75
N GLY A 98 2.84 -6.35 -1.51
CA GLY A 98 3.23 -7.53 -2.26
C GLY A 98 4.71 -7.55 -2.64
N ASN A 99 5.17 -8.72 -3.07
CA ASN A 99 6.51 -8.89 -3.64
C ASN A 99 6.56 -8.29 -5.04
N SER A 100 7.70 -7.75 -5.45
CA SER A 100 7.97 -7.33 -6.82
C SER A 100 9.32 -7.84 -7.32
N ILE A 101 9.41 -8.10 -8.63
CA ILE A 101 10.65 -8.43 -9.32
C ILE A 101 10.73 -7.56 -10.56
N TYR A 102 11.72 -6.67 -10.58
CA TYR A 102 12.04 -5.81 -11.71
C TYR A 102 13.22 -6.39 -12.49
N ARG A 103 13.09 -6.38 -13.82
CA ARG A 103 14.09 -6.90 -14.76
C ARG A 103 14.43 -5.81 -15.78
N PRO A 104 15.58 -5.12 -15.64
CA PRO A 104 15.89 -3.92 -16.42
C PRO A 104 15.91 -4.11 -17.94
N LYS A 105 16.32 -5.30 -18.42
CA LYS A 105 16.45 -5.61 -19.86
C LYS A 105 15.30 -6.47 -20.39
N GLY A 106 14.19 -6.58 -19.64
CA GLY A 106 12.98 -7.30 -20.04
C GLY A 106 12.84 -8.68 -19.43
N ALA A 107 11.80 -9.42 -19.81
CA ALA A 107 11.37 -10.64 -19.11
C ALA A 107 12.41 -11.77 -19.04
N ALA A 108 13.33 -11.83 -20.02
CA ALA A 108 14.41 -12.81 -20.07
C ALA A 108 15.71 -12.35 -19.36
N ASP A 109 15.72 -11.15 -18.78
CA ASP A 109 16.88 -10.65 -18.05
C ASP A 109 17.08 -11.45 -16.76
N THR A 110 18.29 -11.99 -16.57
CA THR A 110 18.66 -12.71 -15.36
C THR A 110 19.05 -11.77 -14.22
N ASN A 111 19.22 -10.48 -14.50
CA ASN A 111 19.42 -9.46 -13.47
C ASN A 111 18.09 -9.07 -12.82
N GLU A 112 17.74 -9.75 -11.74
CA GLU A 112 16.51 -9.55 -10.99
C GLU A 112 16.73 -8.60 -9.81
N ILE A 113 15.96 -7.53 -9.77
CA ILE A 113 15.89 -6.61 -8.63
C ILE A 113 14.63 -6.96 -7.84
N TYR A 114 14.83 -7.46 -6.62
CA TYR A 114 13.76 -7.88 -5.73
C TYR A 114 13.30 -6.73 -4.84
N GLY A 115 12.00 -6.68 -4.58
CA GLY A 115 11.42 -5.66 -3.74
C GLY A 115 10.08 -6.03 -3.14
N HIS A 116 9.54 -5.08 -2.40
CA HIS A 116 8.16 -5.07 -1.97
C HIS A 116 7.53 -3.73 -2.26
N TYR A 117 6.27 -3.76 -2.68
CA TYR A 117 5.48 -2.57 -2.95
C TYR A 117 4.39 -2.38 -1.90
N LEU A 118 3.91 -1.14 -1.79
CA LEU A 118 2.68 -0.76 -1.12
C LEU A 118 1.90 0.15 -2.08
N THR A 119 0.67 -0.26 -2.41
CA THR A 119 -0.24 0.55 -3.21
C THR A 119 -1.48 0.90 -2.39
N VAL A 120 -1.87 2.17 -2.40
CA VAL A 120 -3.16 2.62 -1.87
C VAL A 120 -4.13 2.78 -3.03
N TRP A 121 -5.27 2.10 -2.94
CA TRP A 121 -6.32 2.07 -3.95
C TRP A 121 -7.50 2.93 -3.50
N ALA A 122 -7.97 3.81 -4.38
CA ALA A 122 -9.17 4.60 -4.17
C ALA A 122 -10.28 4.15 -5.12
N ARG A 123 -11.47 3.91 -4.57
CA ARG A 123 -12.65 3.56 -5.35
C ARG A 123 -13.13 4.77 -6.16
N GLN A 124 -13.37 4.57 -7.44
CA GLN A 124 -13.90 5.53 -8.38
C GLN A 124 -15.45 5.49 -8.40
N LEU A 125 -16.09 6.50 -8.99
CA LEU A 125 -17.56 6.57 -9.08
C LEU A 125 -18.18 5.39 -9.82
N ASN A 126 -17.48 4.84 -10.82
CA ASN A 126 -17.90 3.63 -11.54
C ASN A 126 -17.67 2.33 -10.73
N GLY A 127 -17.14 2.44 -9.52
CA GLY A 127 -16.88 1.31 -8.62
C GLY A 127 -15.54 0.61 -8.84
N GLU A 128 -14.75 0.97 -9.85
CA GLU A 128 -13.38 0.46 -10.06
C GLU A 128 -12.38 1.12 -9.12
N TYR A 129 -11.18 0.57 -9.01
CA TYR A 129 -10.12 1.10 -8.16
C TYR A 129 -8.96 1.62 -9.00
N LEU A 130 -8.45 2.80 -8.64
CA LEU A 130 -7.21 3.34 -9.18
C LEU A 130 -6.23 3.60 -8.04
N ALA A 131 -4.94 3.41 -8.30
CA ALA A 131 -3.87 3.64 -7.35
C ALA A 131 -3.74 5.15 -7.07
N ALA A 132 -4.08 5.55 -5.85
CA ALA A 132 -3.92 6.91 -5.35
C ALA A 132 -2.49 7.18 -4.86
N LEU A 133 -1.76 6.14 -4.48
CA LEU A 133 -0.36 6.20 -4.11
C LEU A 133 0.30 4.85 -4.38
N ASP A 134 1.51 4.86 -4.93
CA ASP A 134 2.33 3.66 -5.13
C ASP A 134 3.78 3.92 -4.71
N ILE A 135 4.33 3.03 -3.89
CA ILE A 135 5.69 3.11 -3.36
C ILE A 135 6.29 1.71 -3.24
N GLY A 136 7.61 1.57 -3.48
CA GLY A 136 8.30 0.30 -3.32
C GLY A 136 9.69 0.45 -2.72
N ILE A 137 10.12 -0.58 -2.01
CA ILE A 137 11.48 -0.77 -1.50
C ILE A 137 12.17 -1.90 -2.27
N ASN A 138 13.50 -1.84 -2.34
CA ASN A 138 14.30 -2.95 -2.84
C ASN A 138 14.96 -3.70 -1.69
N HIS A 139 15.26 -4.98 -1.87
CA HIS A 139 16.02 -5.77 -0.91
C HIS A 139 16.70 -6.95 -1.61
N GLU A 140 17.56 -7.66 -0.88
CA GLU A 140 18.16 -8.89 -1.38
C GLU A 140 17.12 -9.97 -1.70
N LYS A 141 17.46 -10.89 -2.62
CA LYS A 141 16.59 -12.00 -2.99
C LYS A 141 16.11 -12.77 -1.75
N PRO A 142 14.77 -12.91 -1.53
CA PRO A 142 14.27 -13.66 -0.40
C PRO A 142 14.46 -15.17 -0.62
N ALA A 143 14.58 -15.92 0.48
CA ALA A 143 14.66 -17.38 0.43
C ALA A 143 13.36 -18.03 -0.09
N LEU A 144 12.23 -17.39 0.16
CA LEU A 144 10.91 -17.79 -0.30
C LEU A 144 10.14 -16.55 -0.77
N ILE A 145 9.47 -16.66 -1.92
CA ILE A 145 8.53 -15.65 -2.40
C ILE A 145 7.12 -16.12 -2.03
N GLU A 146 6.45 -15.36 -1.16
CA GLU A 146 5.06 -15.61 -0.83
C GLU A 146 4.15 -15.34 -2.04
N THR A 147 3.30 -16.31 -2.34
CA THR A 147 2.39 -16.28 -3.49
C THR A 147 0.92 -16.20 -3.07
N SER A 148 0.63 -16.53 -1.81
CA SER A 148 -0.70 -16.42 -1.23
C SER A 148 -0.92 -15.05 -0.61
N TRP A 149 -2.10 -14.49 -0.83
CA TRP A 149 -2.50 -13.24 -0.18
C TRP A 149 -3.41 -13.51 1.01
N LYS A 150 -3.34 -12.60 1.99
CA LYS A 150 -4.15 -12.61 3.21
C LYS A 150 -4.88 -11.28 3.35
N PHE A 151 -5.94 -11.28 4.13
CA PHE A 151 -6.65 -10.08 4.55
C PHE A 151 -7.00 -10.20 6.04
N PRO A 152 -7.27 -9.08 6.74
CA PRO A 152 -7.62 -9.14 8.16
C PRO A 152 -8.84 -10.03 8.40
N LYS A 153 -8.76 -10.91 9.41
CA LYS A 153 -9.91 -11.73 9.84
C LYS A 153 -10.97 -10.92 10.59
N ILE A 154 -10.60 -9.75 11.10
CA ILE A 154 -11.47 -8.91 11.92
C ILE A 154 -12.38 -8.13 10.97
N VAL A 155 -13.68 -8.44 11.02
CA VAL A 155 -14.71 -7.62 10.39
C VAL A 155 -14.77 -6.30 11.14
N ARG A 156 -14.34 -5.21 10.49
CA ARG A 156 -14.53 -3.86 11.04
C ARG A 156 -16.00 -3.51 10.88
N LEU A 157 -16.69 -3.41 12.02
CA LEU A 157 -18.02 -2.79 12.04
C LEU A 157 -17.81 -1.28 11.93
N GLU A 158 -18.68 -0.59 11.19
CA GLU A 158 -18.70 0.87 11.22
C GLU A 158 -18.94 1.32 12.67
N GLU A 159 -17.88 1.84 13.31
CA GLU A 159 -18.00 2.43 14.64
C GLU A 159 -18.76 3.74 14.51
N LYS A 160 -20.00 3.77 15.01
CA LYS A 160 -20.91 4.93 14.94
C LYS A 160 -20.39 6.17 15.70
N GLU A 161 -19.44 6.00 16.62
CA GLU A 161 -18.84 7.09 17.39
C GLU A 161 -17.32 7.11 17.25
N LYS A 162 -16.83 7.83 16.24
CA LYS A 162 -15.40 8.18 16.15
C LYS A 162 -15.07 9.25 17.18
N LYS A 163 -14.25 8.92 18.19
CA LYS A 163 -13.79 9.89 19.20
C LYS A 163 -12.68 10.83 18.71
N ALA A 164 -11.87 10.41 17.74
CA ALA A 164 -10.78 11.21 17.15
C ALA A 164 -10.49 10.76 15.71
N SER A 165 -10.03 11.69 14.85
CA SER A 165 -9.55 11.34 13.50
C SER A 165 -8.21 10.59 13.55
N ALA A 166 -7.85 9.93 12.45
CA ALA A 166 -6.52 9.35 12.30
C ALA A 166 -5.45 10.44 12.31
N GLY A 167 -5.76 11.63 11.78
CA GLY A 167 -4.90 12.81 11.82
C GLY A 167 -4.58 13.23 13.26
N ASP A 168 -5.60 13.39 14.11
CA ASP A 168 -5.42 13.75 15.53
C ASP A 168 -4.61 12.68 16.28
N SER A 169 -4.91 11.40 16.02
CA SER A 169 -4.20 10.27 16.62
C SER A 169 -2.73 10.22 16.20
N SER A 170 -2.42 10.60 14.95
CA SER A 170 -1.06 10.61 14.41
C SER A 170 -0.16 11.65 15.09
N ILE A 171 -0.71 12.72 15.67
CA ILE A 171 0.07 13.74 16.40
C ILE A 171 0.87 13.08 17.53
N GLY A 172 0.21 12.20 18.30
CA GLY A 172 0.87 11.48 19.39
C GLY A 172 1.99 10.57 18.91
N PHE A 173 1.82 9.92 17.74
CA PHE A 173 2.87 9.13 17.11
C PHE A 173 4.08 10.00 16.74
N PHE A 174 3.87 11.09 15.99
CA PHE A 174 4.97 11.95 15.53
C PHE A 174 5.71 12.61 16.70
N GLN A 175 5.00 13.12 17.70
CA GLN A 175 5.62 13.70 18.90
C GLN A 175 6.45 12.67 19.65
N THR A 176 5.91 11.47 19.88
CA THR A 176 6.65 10.39 20.56
C THR A 176 7.89 9.97 19.75
N ALA A 177 7.76 9.89 18.43
CA ALA A 177 8.85 9.47 17.54
C ALA A 177 10.01 10.47 17.56
N GLU A 178 9.73 11.78 17.49
CA GLU A 178 10.75 12.84 17.45
C GLU A 178 11.32 13.17 18.83
N MET A 179 10.49 13.17 19.88
CA MET A 179 10.93 13.56 21.24
C MET A 179 11.52 12.40 22.04
N MET A 180 11.10 11.16 21.77
CA MET A 180 11.51 10.00 22.54
C MET A 180 12.29 9.00 21.68
N SER A 181 11.59 8.26 20.81
CA SER A 181 12.19 7.38 19.80
C SER A 181 11.11 6.77 18.89
N LEU A 182 11.52 6.39 17.67
CA LEU A 182 10.67 5.60 16.77
C LEU A 182 10.14 4.32 17.46
N SER A 183 11.01 3.56 18.13
CA SER A 183 10.63 2.33 18.83
C SER A 183 9.49 2.54 19.84
N LYS A 184 9.56 3.61 20.65
CA LYS A 184 8.49 3.93 21.61
C LYS A 184 7.19 4.30 20.92
N ALA A 185 7.26 5.11 19.86
CA ALA A 185 6.08 5.49 19.08
C ALA A 185 5.40 4.26 18.46
N TYR A 186 6.14 3.40 17.77
CA TYR A 186 5.56 2.18 17.19
C TYR A 186 5.05 1.20 18.25
N LYS A 187 5.71 1.09 19.41
CA LYS A 187 5.17 0.28 20.51
C LYS A 187 3.78 0.76 20.96
N MET A 188 3.48 2.05 20.88
CA MET A 188 2.17 2.59 21.23
C MET A 188 1.13 2.42 20.12
N PHE A 189 1.52 2.58 18.85
CA PHE A 189 0.57 2.76 17.74
C PHE A 189 0.54 1.62 16.72
N LEU A 190 1.48 0.67 16.70
CA LEU A 190 1.54 -0.35 15.64
C LEU A 190 0.47 -1.46 15.80
N ALA A 191 -0.28 -1.76 14.73
CA ALA A 191 -1.25 -2.85 14.72
C ALA A 191 -0.58 -4.24 14.76
N GLU A 192 -1.29 -5.27 15.23
CA GLU A 192 -0.77 -6.65 15.38
C GLU A 192 -0.29 -7.27 14.05
N ASP A 193 -1.01 -7.01 12.98
CA ASP A 193 -0.83 -7.50 11.62
C ASP A 193 -0.12 -6.47 10.71
N ALA A 194 0.60 -5.51 11.30
CA ALA A 194 1.19 -4.42 10.54
C ALA A 194 2.41 -4.84 9.70
N TYR A 195 2.71 -4.06 8.66
CA TYR A 195 3.90 -4.22 7.82
C TYR A 195 4.82 -3.00 7.94
N VAL A 196 6.09 -3.23 8.27
CA VAL A 196 7.11 -2.17 8.31
C VAL A 196 8.11 -2.39 7.18
N LEU A 197 8.18 -1.45 6.23
CA LEU A 197 9.02 -1.54 5.03
C LEU A 197 10.21 -0.58 5.12
N ARG A 198 11.42 -1.10 4.94
CA ARG A 198 12.68 -0.34 4.95
C ARG A 198 13.51 -0.74 3.74
N ASP A 199 14.00 0.25 3.00
CA ASP A 199 14.86 -0.03 1.85
C ASP A 199 16.10 -0.84 2.26
N GLY A 200 16.48 -1.79 1.41
CA GLY A 200 17.53 -2.78 1.67
C GLY A 200 17.13 -3.95 2.58
N LYS A 201 15.89 -4.00 3.11
CA LYS A 201 15.43 -5.07 4.02
C LYS A 201 14.12 -5.68 3.55
N GLN A 202 13.99 -7.00 3.72
CA GLN A 202 12.68 -7.65 3.58
C GLN A 202 11.68 -7.06 4.60
N PRO A 203 10.37 -6.99 4.28
CA PRO A 203 9.39 -6.40 5.17
C PRO A 203 9.32 -7.10 6.53
N PHE A 204 9.17 -6.31 7.58
CA PHE A 204 8.88 -6.82 8.91
C PHE A 204 7.37 -6.97 9.07
N ALA A 205 6.85 -8.16 8.73
CA ALA A 205 5.44 -8.49 8.87
C ALA A 205 5.09 -8.89 10.31
N GLY A 206 4.05 -8.27 10.86
CA GLY A 206 3.56 -8.47 12.21
C GLY A 206 4.27 -7.61 13.27
N ARG A 207 3.51 -7.20 14.29
CA ARG A 207 3.96 -6.30 15.35
C ARG A 207 5.22 -6.76 16.07
N LYS A 208 5.28 -8.05 16.43
CA LYS A 208 6.43 -8.62 17.15
C LYS A 208 7.72 -8.43 16.35
N THR A 209 7.72 -8.87 15.09
CA THR A 209 8.86 -8.80 14.18
C THR A 209 9.31 -7.36 13.95
N ALA A 210 8.35 -6.47 13.69
CA ALA A 210 8.60 -5.05 13.47
C ALA A 210 9.18 -4.36 14.72
N LEU A 211 8.62 -4.59 15.92
CA LEU A 211 9.13 -3.99 17.15
C LEU A 211 10.55 -4.49 17.48
N SER A 212 10.85 -5.77 17.31
CA SER A 212 12.21 -6.29 17.51
C SER A 212 13.24 -5.67 16.55
N PHE A 213 12.83 -5.28 15.35
CA PHE A 213 13.67 -4.48 14.45
C PHE A 213 13.83 -3.05 14.98
N LEU A 214 12.73 -2.36 15.27
CA LEU A 214 12.73 -0.95 15.69
C LEU A 214 13.44 -0.72 17.03
N GLU A 215 13.44 -1.70 17.94
CA GLU A 215 14.20 -1.68 19.21
C GLU A 215 15.72 -1.69 19.02
N ARG A 216 16.22 -2.04 17.83
CA ARG A 216 17.65 -2.00 17.47
C ARG A 216 18.03 -0.70 16.75
N GLU A 217 17.07 0.03 16.24
CA GLU A 217 17.29 1.32 15.59
C GLU A 217 17.65 2.39 16.63
N ARG A 218 18.65 3.22 16.33
CA ARG A 218 19.17 4.27 17.23
C ARG A 218 19.06 5.66 16.65
N SER A 219 18.67 5.77 15.38
CA SER A 219 18.59 7.03 14.66
C SER A 219 17.50 7.92 15.24
N ARG A 220 17.79 9.22 15.33
CA ARG A 220 16.82 10.26 15.64
C ARG A 220 16.08 10.62 14.36
N VAL A 221 14.75 10.58 14.38
CA VAL A 221 13.92 10.92 13.23
C VAL A 221 13.42 12.36 13.34
N LYS A 222 13.28 13.02 12.19
CA LYS A 222 12.43 14.20 12.03
C LYS A 222 11.54 14.02 10.82
N PHE A 223 10.30 14.48 10.90
CA PHE A 223 9.36 14.47 9.79
C PHE A 223 9.14 15.89 9.28
N ALA A 224 8.78 16.02 8.00
CA ALA A 224 8.37 17.32 7.49
C ALA A 224 7.11 17.83 8.23
N LYS A 225 7.07 19.15 8.47
CA LYS A 225 5.93 19.80 9.13
C LYS A 225 4.63 19.58 8.36
N ARG A 226 4.68 19.71 7.03
CA ARG A 226 3.54 19.45 6.15
C ARG A 226 3.43 17.96 5.85
N LYS A 227 2.21 17.45 5.94
CA LYS A 227 1.85 16.05 5.68
C LYS A 227 0.58 16.07 4.84
N SER A 228 0.54 15.25 3.79
CA SER A 228 -0.69 14.99 3.03
C SER A 228 -1.39 13.81 3.69
N PHE A 229 -2.64 13.99 4.12
CA PHE A 229 -3.37 12.99 4.90
C PHE A 229 -4.77 12.81 4.32
N ILE A 230 -5.19 11.57 4.09
CA ILE A 230 -6.51 11.23 3.56
C ILE A 230 -7.10 10.12 4.43
N GLU A 231 -8.33 10.32 4.89
CA GLU A 231 -9.08 9.39 5.75
C GLU A 231 -10.45 9.10 5.12
N THR A 232 -10.89 7.85 5.20
CA THR A 232 -12.29 7.47 4.96
C THR A 232 -12.68 6.30 5.84
N SER A 233 -13.83 6.45 6.52
CA SER A 233 -14.30 5.47 7.51
C SER A 233 -13.16 5.07 8.47
N ASP A 234 -12.77 3.82 8.51
CA ASP A 234 -11.80 3.20 9.40
C ASP A 234 -10.40 3.03 8.79
N LEU A 235 -10.10 3.66 7.66
CA LEU A 235 -8.79 3.60 7.01
C LEU A 235 -8.30 5.00 6.62
N ALA A 236 -7.01 5.23 6.80
CA ALA A 236 -6.36 6.44 6.38
C ALA A 236 -4.95 6.18 5.89
N TYR A 237 -4.43 7.10 5.07
CA TYR A 237 -3.03 7.10 4.70
C TYR A 237 -2.49 8.51 4.70
N LEU A 238 -1.18 8.60 4.87
CA LEU A 238 -0.44 9.84 4.74
C LEU A 238 0.85 9.61 3.96
N HIS A 239 1.33 10.68 3.34
CA HIS A 239 2.70 10.76 2.86
C HIS A 239 3.37 12.08 3.28
N SER A 240 4.68 12.00 3.52
CA SER A 240 5.54 13.10 3.93
C SER A 240 7.00 12.78 3.57
N THR A 241 7.94 13.56 4.10
CA THR A 241 9.37 13.24 4.07
C THR A 241 9.91 13.12 5.48
N TYR A 242 11.04 12.42 5.62
CA TYR A 242 11.74 12.27 6.89
C TYR A 242 13.24 12.55 6.70
N SER A 243 13.91 12.85 7.80
CA SER A 243 15.36 12.70 7.93
C SER A 243 15.72 11.89 9.16
N LEU A 244 16.81 11.14 9.06
CA LEU A 244 17.43 10.42 10.16
C LEU A 244 18.76 11.07 10.48
N ALA A 245 19.08 11.12 11.77
CA ALA A 245 20.37 11.56 12.25
C ALA A 245 20.94 10.57 13.26
N ASP A 246 22.27 10.50 13.32
CA ASP A 246 22.98 9.72 14.32
C ASP A 246 22.86 10.35 15.72
N LYS A 247 23.54 9.75 16.72
CA LYS A 247 23.56 10.27 18.10
C LYS A 247 24.18 11.66 18.23
N ASN A 248 25.04 12.06 17.30
CA ASN A 248 25.72 13.36 17.27
C ASN A 248 24.91 14.41 16.49
N GLY A 249 23.79 14.02 15.87
CA GLY A 249 22.94 14.89 15.08
C GLY A 249 23.38 15.06 13.63
N VAL A 250 24.32 14.25 13.14
CA VAL A 250 24.71 14.21 11.74
C VAL A 250 23.62 13.50 10.94
N GLU A 251 23.11 14.13 9.89
CA GLU A 251 22.10 13.55 9.00
C GLU A 251 22.71 12.34 8.27
N THR A 252 22.11 11.17 8.46
CA THR A 252 22.55 9.92 7.85
C THR A 252 21.65 9.51 6.69
N GLU A 253 20.42 10.00 6.63
CA GLU A 253 19.45 9.65 5.61
C GLU A 253 18.36 10.71 5.49
N LYS A 254 17.85 10.91 4.27
CA LYS A 254 16.63 11.65 3.99
C LYS A 254 15.81 10.88 2.98
N GLY A 255 14.49 10.86 3.15
CA GLY A 255 13.63 10.06 2.29
C GLY A 255 12.16 10.43 2.33
N ASN A 256 11.37 9.61 1.62
CA ASN A 256 9.92 9.67 1.60
C ASN A 256 9.35 8.76 2.69
N PHE A 257 8.29 9.23 3.32
CA PHE A 257 7.57 8.49 4.35
C PHE A 257 6.12 8.29 3.91
N VAL A 258 5.65 7.05 3.97
CA VAL A 258 4.24 6.69 3.80
C VAL A 258 3.80 5.92 5.03
N GLN A 259 2.59 6.18 5.51
CA GLN A 259 2.02 5.46 6.64
C GLN A 259 0.53 5.22 6.44
N ILE A 260 0.08 4.01 6.70
CA ILE A 260 -1.32 3.59 6.67
C ILE A 260 -1.81 3.43 8.11
N TRP A 261 -2.98 3.96 8.39
CA TRP A 261 -3.66 3.87 9.67
C TRP A 261 -5.00 3.15 9.50
N LYS A 262 -5.37 2.35 10.49
CA LYS A 262 -6.66 1.68 10.58
C LYS A 262 -7.28 1.85 11.95
N LEU A 263 -8.60 2.02 12.00
CA LEU A 263 -9.35 2.04 13.24
C LEU A 263 -9.63 0.59 13.67
N GLN A 264 -9.21 0.24 14.89
CA GLN A 264 -9.42 -1.07 15.49
C GLN A 264 -9.79 -0.90 16.96
N ASN A 265 -10.96 -1.42 17.35
CA ASN A 265 -11.46 -1.38 18.73
C ASN A 265 -11.43 0.06 19.33
N GLY A 266 -11.94 1.04 18.58
CA GLY A 266 -11.95 2.45 18.99
C GLY A 266 -10.60 3.16 18.97
N LYS A 267 -9.54 2.56 18.44
CA LYS A 267 -8.19 3.14 18.39
C LYS A 267 -7.61 3.11 16.99
N TRP A 268 -7.07 4.25 16.56
CA TRP A 268 -6.28 4.33 15.34
C TRP A 268 -4.91 3.69 15.56
N MET A 269 -4.61 2.68 14.74
CA MET A 269 -3.39 1.90 14.78
C MET A 269 -2.70 1.96 13.41
N ILE A 270 -1.37 1.97 13.38
CA ILE A 270 -0.57 1.94 12.16
C ILE A 270 -0.63 0.53 11.58
N ALA A 271 -1.19 0.42 10.38
CA ALA A 271 -1.32 -0.83 9.62
C ALA A 271 -0.10 -1.10 8.74
N ALA A 272 0.54 -0.05 8.23
CA ALA A 272 1.78 -0.18 7.48
C ALA A 272 2.58 1.12 7.51
N ASP A 273 3.89 1.04 7.30
CA ASP A 273 4.72 2.18 6.98
C ASP A 273 5.80 1.86 5.94
N VAL A 274 6.33 2.90 5.31
CA VAL A 274 7.45 2.81 4.37
C VAL A 274 8.40 3.97 4.63
N PHE A 275 9.66 3.67 4.91
CA PHE A 275 10.76 4.61 4.76
C PHE A 275 11.55 4.25 3.50
N LEU A 276 11.50 5.15 2.53
CA LEU A 276 12.22 5.03 1.27
C LEU A 276 13.23 6.16 1.14
N ALA A 277 14.51 5.83 1.26
CA ALA A 277 15.60 6.79 1.13
C ALA A 277 15.62 7.41 -0.27
N ILE A 278 15.97 8.69 -0.36
CA ILE A 278 16.23 9.37 -1.64
C ILE A 278 17.74 9.24 -1.92
N PRO A 279 18.16 8.54 -2.99
CA PRO A 279 19.58 8.36 -3.29
C PRO A 279 20.33 9.68 -3.44
N GLY A 280 21.58 9.72 -2.94
CA GLY A 280 22.50 10.84 -3.17
C GLY A 280 22.26 12.10 -2.31
N LYS A 281 21.45 12.03 -1.26
CA LYS A 281 21.24 13.13 -0.29
C LYS A 281 21.72 12.76 1.12
N THR A 282 22.97 12.34 1.26
CA THR A 282 23.74 12.55 2.49
C THR A 282 24.60 13.78 2.23
N LYS A 283 24.36 14.88 2.96
CA LYS A 283 25.23 16.06 2.89
C LYS A 283 26.61 15.76 3.42
#